data_AF-A0A165C4X0-F1
#
_entry.id   AF-A0A165C4X0-F1
#
_cell.length_a   1.000
_cell.length_b   1.000
_cell.length_c   1.000
_cell.angle_alpha   90.00
_cell.angle_beta   90.00
_cell.angle_gamma   90.00
#
_symmetry.space_group_name_H-M   'P 1'
#
loop_
_entity.id
_entity.type
_entity.pdbx_description
1 polymer ?
#
loop_
_entity_poly.entity_id
_entity_poly.type
_entity_poly.pdbx_seq_one_letter_code
_entity_poly.pdbx_strand_id
1 'polypeptide(L)'
;MDFRALLMPIFVEAVRRCVRKEFEEATKGRSERSRSCTESGTNGSRANLITSTARPSQFLVASTSLASPPLPTKAQLNTVTSGSPNVPPPILVSYPALATYTNAFLTPLKGLHMHAPVEVLDDLLRTLERSLTEGLANLLPLARGKLSGAEQYPTGGEEQEQKDLEATSAAGTVYVVLVPFLRRALVEGVYGVVMKDKKIPMEKELRDALEERKEWVGEKREEVADGVEGTDGVDGNDDGVS
;
A
#
# COMPACT_ATOMS: atom_id res chain seq x y z
N MET A 1 -29.11 -8.93 -40.10
CA MET A 1 -27.92 -9.59 -39.51
C MET A 1 -27.35 -8.66 -38.47
N ASP A 2 -27.43 -9.03 -37.19
CA ASP A 2 -26.90 -8.19 -36.10
C ASP A 2 -25.45 -8.61 -35.78
N PHE A 3 -24.50 -7.91 -36.38
CA PHE A 3 -23.07 -8.15 -36.15
C PHE A 3 -22.63 -7.80 -34.73
N ARG A 4 -23.38 -6.96 -33.99
CA ARG A 4 -23.01 -6.55 -32.63
C ARG A 4 -23.10 -7.72 -31.66
N ALA A 5 -24.12 -8.56 -31.80
CA ALA A 5 -24.28 -9.76 -30.99
C ALA A 5 -23.11 -10.75 -31.16
N LEU A 6 -22.52 -10.83 -32.36
CA LEU A 6 -21.37 -11.70 -32.65
C LEU A 6 -20.04 -11.12 -32.11
N LEU A 7 -19.91 -9.79 -32.08
CA LEU A 7 -18.70 -9.13 -31.60
C LEU A 7 -18.66 -8.95 -30.08
N MET A 8 -19.82 -8.93 -29.41
CA MET A 8 -19.91 -8.67 -27.98
C MET A 8 -19.06 -9.62 -27.12
N PRO A 9 -19.06 -10.96 -27.33
CA PRO A 9 -18.23 -11.86 -26.54
C PRO A 9 -16.72 -11.59 -26.70
N ILE A 10 -16.29 -11.22 -27.91
CA ILE A 10 -14.88 -10.91 -28.20
C ILE A 10 -14.47 -9.62 -27.48
N PHE A 11 -15.34 -8.62 -27.52
CA PHE A 11 -15.11 -7.34 -26.84
C PHE A 11 -15.04 -7.51 -25.32
N VAL A 12 -15.98 -8.25 -24.74
CA VAL A 12 -16.00 -8.62 -23.31
C VAL A 12 -14.69 -9.28 -22.88
N GLU A 13 -14.21 -10.26 -23.66
CA GLU A 13 -12.98 -10.97 -23.35
C GLU A 13 -11.74 -10.07 -23.52
N ALA A 14 -11.71 -9.23 -24.56
CA ALA A 14 -10.62 -8.29 -24.78
C ALA A 14 -10.50 -7.28 -23.61
N VAL A 15 -11.63 -6.73 -23.17
CA VAL A 15 -11.69 -5.82 -22.00
C VAL A 15 -11.19 -6.52 -20.74
N ARG A 16 -11.71 -7.73 -20.46
CA ARG A 16 -11.30 -8.53 -19.30
C ARG A 16 -9.79 -8.76 -19.29
N ARG A 17 -9.22 -9.19 -20.43
CA ARG A 17 -7.79 -9.47 -20.57
C ARG A 17 -6.93 -8.20 -20.44
N CYS A 18 -7.35 -7.11 -21.07
CA CYS A 18 -6.61 -5.85 -21.04
C CYS A 18 -6.52 -5.30 -19.62
N VAL A 19 -7.65 -5.18 -18.92
CA VAL A 19 -7.70 -4.59 -17.58
C VAL A 19 -6.97 -5.46 -16.57
N ARG A 20 -7.14 -6.80 -16.66
CA ARG A 20 -6.39 -7.74 -15.83
C ARG A 20 -4.89 -7.52 -15.97
N LYS A 21 -4.41 -7.46 -17.21
CA LYS A 21 -2.99 -7.24 -17.49
C LYS A 21 -2.50 -5.92 -16.88
N GLU A 22 -3.25 -4.83 -17.04
CA GLU A 22 -2.89 -3.52 -16.46
C GLU A 22 -2.84 -3.55 -14.93
N PHE A 23 -3.78 -4.25 -14.27
CA PHE A 23 -3.78 -4.40 -12.81
C PHE A 23 -2.59 -5.25 -12.32
N GLU A 24 -2.29 -6.35 -13.02
CA GLU A 24 -1.13 -7.19 -12.76
C GLU A 24 0.19 -6.42 -12.97
N GLU A 25 0.31 -5.64 -14.05
CA GLU A 25 1.46 -4.78 -14.33
C GLU A 25 1.62 -3.66 -13.29
N ALA A 26 0.53 -3.06 -12.82
CA ALA A 26 0.55 -2.07 -11.74
C ALA A 26 1.09 -2.67 -10.42
N THR A 27 0.65 -3.88 -10.05
CA THR A 27 1.15 -4.59 -8.87
C THR A 27 2.59 -5.06 -9.06
N LYS A 28 2.93 -5.67 -10.19
CA LYS A 28 4.29 -6.12 -10.49
C LYS A 28 5.29 -4.96 -10.50
N GLY A 29 4.96 -3.86 -11.17
CA GLY A 29 5.83 -2.67 -11.23
C GLY A 29 6.07 -2.03 -9.87
N ARG A 30 5.09 -2.11 -8.95
CA ARG A 30 5.31 -1.72 -7.55
C ARG A 30 6.24 -2.70 -6.84
N SER A 31 6.02 -4.00 -6.96
CA SER A 31 6.83 -5.02 -6.29
C SER A 31 8.29 -5.01 -6.75
N GLU A 32 8.52 -4.86 -8.06
CA GLU A 32 9.86 -4.69 -8.64
C GLU A 32 10.54 -3.43 -8.10
N ARG A 33 9.81 -2.32 -7.99
CA ARG A 33 10.34 -1.09 -7.39
C ARG A 33 10.69 -1.29 -5.92
N SER A 34 9.83 -1.92 -5.13
CA SER A 34 10.13 -2.24 -3.73
C SER A 34 11.36 -3.14 -3.58
N ARG A 35 11.51 -4.17 -4.44
CA ARG A 35 12.67 -5.07 -4.43
C ARG A 35 13.96 -4.37 -4.86
N SER A 36 13.89 -3.50 -5.87
CA SER A 36 15.05 -2.72 -6.32
C SER A 36 15.60 -1.79 -5.23
N CYS A 37 14.74 -1.36 -4.30
CA CYS A 37 15.16 -0.58 -3.13
C CYS A 37 15.86 -1.44 -2.06
N THR A 38 15.56 -2.74 -1.99
CA THR A 38 16.06 -3.66 -0.96
C THR A 38 17.25 -4.52 -1.38
N GLU A 39 17.40 -4.86 -2.67
CA GLU A 39 18.34 -5.90 -3.15
C GLU A 39 19.62 -5.35 -3.81
N SER A 40 20.07 -4.13 -3.49
CA SER A 40 21.30 -3.53 -4.07
C SER A 40 22.61 -4.09 -3.46
N GLY A 41 22.79 -5.41 -3.47
CA GLY A 41 23.97 -6.06 -2.92
C GLY A 41 24.18 -7.46 -3.45
N THR A 42 24.73 -7.58 -4.66
CA THR A 42 25.60 -8.66 -5.19
C THR A 42 25.36 -8.81 -6.70
N ASN A 43 26.46 -8.95 -7.45
CA ASN A 43 26.56 -9.21 -8.89
C ASN A 43 26.76 -7.95 -9.75
N GLY A 44 28.01 -7.83 -10.19
CA GLY A 44 28.58 -6.60 -10.72
C GLY A 44 28.07 -6.21 -12.10
N SER A 45 27.82 -4.92 -12.25
CA SER A 45 28.08 -4.22 -13.50
C SER A 45 28.51 -2.80 -13.17
N ARG A 46 29.71 -2.44 -13.63
CA ARG A 46 30.30 -1.11 -13.51
C ARG A 46 29.48 -0.11 -14.32
N ALA A 47 28.69 0.74 -13.67
CA ALA A 47 28.40 2.09 -14.17
C ALA A 47 27.92 2.96 -13.01
N ASN A 48 28.59 4.09 -12.83
CA ASN A 48 28.42 5.06 -11.76
C ASN A 48 26.97 5.56 -11.60
N LEU A 49 26.31 5.21 -10.50
CA LEU A 49 25.48 6.12 -9.72
C LEU A 49 25.26 5.51 -8.34
N ILE A 50 25.34 6.33 -7.30
CA ILE A 50 25.23 5.96 -5.89
C ILE A 50 23.86 5.31 -5.64
N THR A 51 23.77 3.97 -5.65
CA THR A 51 22.55 3.24 -5.26
C THR A 51 22.66 2.89 -3.78
N SER A 52 22.45 3.89 -2.92
CA SER A 52 22.09 3.60 -1.53
C SER A 52 20.81 2.78 -1.54
N THR A 53 20.78 1.65 -0.85
CA THR A 53 19.56 0.90 -0.54
C THR A 53 18.51 1.90 -0.03
N ALA A 54 17.45 2.11 -0.82
CA ALA A 54 16.48 3.15 -0.51
C ALA A 54 15.65 2.67 0.67
N ARG A 55 15.81 3.33 1.83
CA ARG A 55 15.12 2.96 3.06
C ARG A 55 13.61 3.18 2.93
N PRO A 56 12.76 2.35 3.59
CA PRO A 56 11.31 2.52 3.59
C PRO A 56 10.85 3.95 3.82
N SER A 57 11.42 4.64 4.81
CA SER A 57 11.07 6.04 5.10
C SER A 57 11.34 7.00 3.94
N GLN A 58 12.38 6.75 3.13
CA GLN A 58 12.77 7.62 2.02
C GLN A 58 11.88 7.47 0.78
N PHE A 59 11.29 6.30 0.55
CA PHE A 59 10.47 6.05 -0.66
C PHE A 59 8.97 5.93 -0.37
N LEU A 60 8.56 5.53 0.83
CA LEU A 60 7.14 5.40 1.19
C LEU A 60 6.52 6.74 1.55
N VAL A 61 7.29 7.63 2.20
CA VAL A 61 6.82 8.91 2.73
C VAL A 61 7.55 10.06 2.05
N ALA A 62 6.82 11.13 1.71
CA ALA A 62 7.43 12.34 1.16
C ALA A 62 8.42 12.96 2.17
N SER A 63 9.53 13.52 1.70
CA SER A 63 10.57 14.08 2.57
C SER A 63 10.05 15.16 3.53
N THR A 64 9.03 15.92 3.12
CA THR A 64 8.35 16.94 3.95
C THR A 64 7.50 16.36 5.08
N SER A 65 7.16 15.07 5.00
CA SER A 65 6.34 14.34 5.98
C SER A 65 7.14 13.28 6.75
N LEU A 66 8.46 13.21 6.52
CA LEU A 66 9.31 12.15 7.07
C LEU A 66 9.39 12.18 8.60
N ALA A 67 9.41 13.37 9.20
CA ALA A 67 9.50 13.55 10.65
C ALA A 67 8.21 13.14 11.39
N SER A 68 7.07 13.17 10.70
CA SER A 68 5.78 12.77 11.25
C SER A 68 4.85 12.33 10.11
N PRO A 69 4.91 11.04 9.72
CA PRO A 69 4.09 10.52 8.64
C PRO A 69 2.59 10.69 8.93
N PRO A 70 1.82 11.39 8.08
CA PRO A 70 0.45 11.75 8.39
C PRO A 70 -0.47 10.53 8.32
N LEU A 71 -1.23 10.30 9.39
CA LEU A 71 -2.24 9.24 9.44
C LEU A 71 -3.60 9.77 8.95
N PRO A 72 -4.45 8.89 8.37
CA PRO A 72 -5.79 9.29 7.95
C PRO A 72 -6.64 9.78 9.13
N THR A 73 -7.18 10.98 9.01
CA THR A 73 -8.16 11.52 9.96
C THR A 73 -9.55 10.90 9.73
N LYS A 74 -10.40 10.89 10.77
CA LYS A 74 -11.80 10.44 10.63
C LYS A 74 -12.56 11.16 9.51
N ALA A 75 -12.30 12.46 9.34
CA ALA A 75 -12.88 13.24 8.25
C ALA A 75 -12.43 12.71 6.87
N GLN A 76 -11.14 12.42 6.69
CA GLN A 76 -10.61 11.85 5.45
C GLN A 76 -11.19 10.45 5.16
N LEU A 77 -11.34 9.60 6.19
CA LEU A 77 -12.00 8.29 6.04
C LEU A 77 -13.45 8.43 5.59
N ASN A 78 -14.18 9.41 6.12
CA ASN A 78 -15.54 9.70 5.68
C ASN A 78 -15.55 10.16 4.22
N THR A 79 -14.62 11.04 3.81
CA THR A 79 -14.54 11.49 2.41
C THR A 79 -14.21 10.35 1.43
N VAL A 80 -13.49 9.32 1.86
CA VAL A 80 -13.23 8.13 1.03
C VAL A 80 -14.50 7.32 0.77
N THR A 81 -15.51 7.45 1.63
CA THR A 81 -16.79 6.74 1.52
C THR A 81 -17.91 7.60 0.91
N SER A 82 -17.83 8.93 1.04
CA SER A 82 -18.85 9.86 0.54
C SER A 82 -18.41 10.73 -0.65
N GLY A 83 -17.10 10.86 -0.88
CA GLY A 83 -16.53 11.69 -1.94
C GLY A 83 -16.61 11.04 -3.32
N SER A 84 -16.12 11.78 -4.32
CA SER A 84 -16.09 11.32 -5.71
C SER A 84 -15.25 10.04 -5.85
N PRO A 85 -15.77 8.98 -6.49
CA PRO A 85 -15.07 7.71 -6.62
C PRO A 85 -13.83 7.78 -7.52
N ASN A 86 -13.70 8.83 -8.34
CA ASN A 86 -12.63 8.99 -9.33
C ASN A 86 -11.52 9.97 -8.91
N VAL A 87 -11.64 10.59 -7.74
CA VAL A 87 -10.69 11.58 -7.23
C VAL A 87 -9.86 10.94 -6.12
N PRO A 88 -8.53 10.77 -6.31
CA PRO A 88 -7.65 10.19 -5.29
C PRO A 88 -7.76 10.92 -3.94
N PRO A 89 -7.72 10.19 -2.81
CA PRO A 89 -7.69 10.81 -1.50
C PRO A 89 -6.45 11.72 -1.34
N PRO A 90 -6.62 12.94 -0.79
CA PRO A 90 -5.52 13.92 -0.70
C PRO A 90 -4.35 13.45 0.18
N ILE A 91 -4.59 12.51 1.10
CA ILE A 91 -3.54 11.91 1.93
C ILE A 91 -2.44 11.22 1.09
N LEU A 92 -2.75 10.76 -0.12
CA LEU A 92 -1.77 10.12 -1.00
C LEU A 92 -0.62 11.05 -1.42
N VAL A 93 -0.79 12.38 -1.33
CA VAL A 93 0.27 13.35 -1.62
C VAL A 93 1.49 13.13 -0.70
N SER A 94 1.26 12.72 0.54
CA SER A 94 2.33 12.40 1.49
C SER A 94 2.94 11.02 1.29
N TYR A 95 2.38 10.19 0.41
CA TYR A 95 2.81 8.82 0.14
C TYR A 95 3.01 8.58 -1.37
N PRO A 96 4.08 9.11 -1.98
CA PRO A 96 4.27 9.12 -3.43
C PRO A 96 4.21 7.74 -4.09
N ALA A 97 4.73 6.70 -3.42
CA ALA A 97 4.66 5.32 -3.90
C ALA A 97 3.21 4.82 -3.98
N LEU A 98 2.39 5.10 -2.96
CA LEU A 98 0.97 4.75 -2.96
C LEU A 98 0.20 5.58 -3.98
N ALA A 99 0.52 6.87 -4.14
CA ALA A 99 -0.09 7.72 -5.16
C ALA A 99 0.17 7.17 -6.58
N THR A 100 1.41 6.80 -6.87
CA THR A 100 1.79 6.20 -8.16
C THR A 100 1.04 4.89 -8.39
N TYR A 101 0.99 4.02 -7.38
CA TYR A 101 0.25 2.75 -7.45
C TYR A 101 -1.25 2.99 -7.70
N THR A 102 -1.86 3.94 -6.99
CA THR A 102 -3.27 4.31 -7.16
C THR A 102 -3.55 4.80 -8.58
N ASN A 103 -2.69 5.69 -9.10
CA ASN A 103 -2.84 6.23 -10.44
C ASN A 103 -2.72 5.15 -11.52
N ALA A 104 -1.91 4.11 -11.27
CA ALA A 104 -1.79 2.97 -12.17
C ALA A 104 -3.11 2.17 -12.28
N PHE A 105 -3.92 2.06 -11.23
CA PHE A 105 -5.28 1.49 -11.33
C PHE A 105 -6.29 2.47 -11.93
N LEU A 106 -6.22 3.75 -11.55
CA LEU A 106 -7.19 4.72 -12.03
C LEU A 106 -7.08 4.97 -13.54
N THR A 107 -5.91 4.79 -14.14
CA THR A 107 -5.71 4.98 -15.58
C THR A 107 -6.57 4.02 -16.43
N PRO A 108 -6.48 2.68 -16.28
CA PRO A 108 -7.34 1.75 -17.00
C PRO A 108 -8.82 1.90 -16.59
N LEU A 109 -9.13 2.21 -15.32
CA LEU A 109 -10.52 2.46 -14.89
C LEU A 109 -11.15 3.67 -15.60
N LYS A 110 -10.40 4.76 -15.80
CA LYS A 110 -10.87 5.92 -16.56
C LYS A 110 -11.12 5.56 -18.03
N GLY A 111 -10.30 4.70 -18.62
CA GLY A 111 -10.51 4.19 -19.98
C GLY A 111 -11.77 3.31 -20.09
N LEU A 112 -12.06 2.52 -19.06
CA LEU A 112 -13.22 1.63 -19.00
C LEU A 112 -14.57 2.34 -18.97
N HIS A 113 -14.65 3.50 -18.32
CA HIS A 113 -15.91 4.24 -18.13
C HIS A 113 -16.68 4.50 -19.44
N MET A 114 -15.99 4.53 -20.58
CA MET A 114 -16.62 4.76 -21.88
C MET A 114 -17.25 3.50 -22.50
N HIS A 115 -16.83 2.30 -22.10
CA HIS A 115 -17.14 1.08 -22.86
C HIS A 115 -17.31 -0.21 -22.04
N ALA A 116 -17.34 -0.16 -20.70
CA ALA A 116 -17.34 -1.38 -19.90
C ALA A 116 -18.66 -2.17 -19.97
N PRO A 117 -18.65 -3.43 -20.46
CA PRO A 117 -19.81 -4.32 -20.34
C PRO A 117 -20.08 -4.64 -18.87
N VAL A 118 -21.35 -4.70 -18.46
CA VAL A 118 -21.71 -4.92 -17.04
C VAL A 118 -21.34 -6.34 -16.58
N GLU A 119 -21.27 -7.27 -17.53
CA GLU A 119 -21.00 -8.69 -17.32
C GLU A 119 -19.58 -8.96 -16.82
N VAL A 120 -18.64 -8.01 -17.01
CA VAL A 120 -17.26 -8.17 -16.53
C VAL A 120 -17.03 -7.58 -15.15
N LEU A 121 -18.03 -6.90 -14.55
CA LEU A 121 -17.86 -6.20 -13.26
C LEU A 121 -17.33 -7.14 -12.17
N ASP A 122 -17.94 -8.31 -12.00
CA ASP A 122 -17.55 -9.25 -10.95
C ASP A 122 -16.11 -9.75 -11.17
N ASP A 123 -15.74 -10.10 -12.40
CA ASP A 123 -14.39 -10.56 -12.73
C ASP A 123 -13.34 -9.46 -12.52
N LEU A 124 -13.66 -8.22 -12.90
CA LEU A 124 -12.76 -7.08 -12.71
C LEU A 124 -12.59 -6.77 -11.22
N LEU A 125 -13.66 -6.86 -10.43
CA LEU A 125 -13.60 -6.63 -9.00
C LEU A 125 -12.75 -7.68 -8.30
N ARG A 126 -12.92 -8.97 -8.61
CA ARG A 126 -12.05 -10.03 -8.09
C ARG A 126 -10.60 -9.84 -8.49
N THR A 127 -10.36 -9.44 -9.74
CA THR A 127 -9.00 -9.19 -10.23
C THR A 127 -8.36 -8.00 -9.50
N LEU A 128 -9.11 -6.90 -9.32
CA LEU A 128 -8.67 -5.76 -8.53
C LEU A 128 -8.33 -6.17 -7.09
N GLU A 129 -9.23 -6.90 -6.43
CA GLU A 129 -9.05 -7.31 -5.04
C GLU A 129 -7.85 -8.24 -4.87
N ARG A 130 -7.62 -9.19 -5.78
CA ARG A 130 -6.40 -9.99 -5.83
C ARG A 130 -5.14 -9.14 -5.97
N SER A 131 -5.13 -8.19 -6.91
CA SER A 131 -4.00 -7.29 -7.11
C SER A 131 -3.72 -6.43 -5.87
N LEU A 132 -4.77 -6.04 -5.13
CA LEU A 132 -4.63 -5.33 -3.85
C LEU A 132 -4.10 -6.24 -2.74
N THR A 133 -4.58 -7.48 -2.63
CA THR A 133 -4.05 -8.46 -1.67
C THR A 133 -2.56 -8.66 -1.89
N GLU A 134 -2.13 -8.86 -3.14
CA GLU A 134 -0.72 -8.97 -3.49
C GLU A 134 0.05 -7.67 -3.21
N GLY A 135 -0.52 -6.50 -3.52
CA GLY A 135 0.09 -5.20 -3.21
C GLY A 135 0.32 -4.99 -1.71
N LEU A 136 -0.59 -5.46 -0.86
CA LEU A 136 -0.46 -5.43 0.60
C LEU A 136 0.55 -6.47 1.10
N ALA A 137 0.52 -7.69 0.55
CA ALA A 137 1.47 -8.75 0.86
C ALA A 137 2.90 -8.37 0.52
N ASN A 138 3.13 -7.48 -0.46
CA ASN A 138 4.46 -6.93 -0.76
C ASN A 138 4.90 -5.81 0.19
N LEU A 139 3.97 -5.21 0.94
CA LEU A 139 4.27 -4.17 1.95
C LEU A 139 4.62 -4.78 3.32
N LEU A 140 4.02 -5.91 3.68
CA LEU A 140 4.28 -6.60 4.96
C LEU A 140 5.76 -7.00 5.16
N PRO A 141 6.48 -7.56 4.17
CA PRO A 141 7.90 -7.86 4.30
C PRO A 141 8.78 -6.65 4.56
N LEU A 142 8.43 -5.46 4.06
CA LEU A 142 9.16 -4.23 4.38
C LEU A 142 9.03 -3.86 5.85
N ALA A 143 7.89 -4.22 6.45
CA ALA A 143 7.61 -4.02 7.87
C ALA A 143 8.27 -5.11 8.75
N ARG A 144 8.31 -6.34 8.24
CA ARG A 144 8.86 -7.54 8.91
C ARG A 144 10.36 -7.74 8.70
N GLY A 145 10.97 -7.08 7.71
CA GLY A 145 12.36 -7.27 7.27
C GLY A 145 13.43 -7.06 8.36
N LYS A 146 13.04 -6.56 9.54
CA LYS A 146 13.84 -6.62 10.76
C LYS A 146 14.18 -8.04 11.26
N LEU A 147 13.42 -9.08 10.92
CA LEU A 147 13.57 -10.39 11.59
C LEU A 147 14.60 -11.36 10.98
N SER A 148 15.09 -11.14 9.76
CA SER A 148 15.92 -12.14 9.07
C SER A 148 17.27 -11.62 8.57
N GLY A 149 17.55 -10.32 8.66
CA GLY A 149 18.75 -9.69 8.07
C GLY A 149 19.66 -8.97 9.06
N ALA A 150 19.50 -9.20 10.37
CA ALA A 150 20.25 -8.49 11.43
C ALA A 150 21.78 -8.67 11.40
N GLU A 151 22.34 -9.47 10.50
CA GLU A 151 23.78 -9.75 10.48
C GLU A 151 24.62 -8.88 9.53
N GLN A 152 24.06 -8.07 8.60
CA GLN A 152 24.92 -7.53 7.53
C GLN A 152 25.24 -6.03 7.51
N TYR A 153 24.46 -5.09 8.06
CA TYR A 153 24.91 -3.68 8.07
C TYR A 153 24.38 -2.84 9.25
N PRO A 154 25.23 -2.48 10.24
CA PRO A 154 24.85 -1.69 11.43
C PRO A 154 24.91 -0.17 11.19
N THR A 155 24.52 0.31 10.01
CA THR A 155 24.70 1.73 9.62
C THR A 155 23.47 2.60 9.87
N GLY A 156 22.43 2.08 10.50
CA GLY A 156 21.27 2.86 10.98
C GLY A 156 21.26 2.88 12.50
N GLY A 157 21.31 4.07 13.11
CA GLY A 157 21.00 4.18 14.54
C GLY A 157 19.55 3.82 14.82
N GLU A 158 19.24 3.46 16.07
CA GLU A 158 17.90 3.06 16.53
C GLU A 158 16.79 4.04 16.08
N GLU A 159 17.08 5.35 16.13
CA GLU A 159 16.17 6.43 15.70
C GLU A 159 15.74 6.28 14.22
N GLN A 160 16.65 5.85 13.36
CA GLN A 160 16.38 5.71 11.94
C GLN A 160 15.55 4.46 11.64
N GLU A 161 15.79 3.38 12.36
CA GLU A 161 14.95 2.19 12.25
C GLU A 161 13.53 2.46 12.74
N GLN A 162 13.39 3.26 13.80
CA GLN A 162 12.10 3.71 14.30
C GLN A 162 11.36 4.51 13.24
N LYS A 163 12.05 5.43 12.54
CA LYS A 163 11.47 6.19 11.40
C LYS A 163 11.01 5.28 10.25
N ASP A 164 11.79 4.25 9.91
CA ASP A 164 11.41 3.29 8.85
C ASP A 164 10.17 2.47 9.24
N LEU A 165 10.09 2.08 10.51
CA LEU A 165 8.94 1.36 11.06
C LEU A 165 7.68 2.23 11.08
N GLU A 166 7.81 3.48 11.54
CA GLU A 166 6.71 4.46 11.54
C GLU A 166 6.22 4.76 10.12
N ALA A 167 7.14 4.99 9.18
CA ALA A 167 6.80 5.21 7.78
C ALA A 167 6.05 4.02 7.17
N THR A 168 6.50 2.80 7.45
CA THR A 168 5.88 1.57 6.94
C THR A 168 4.50 1.34 7.57
N SER A 169 4.38 1.54 8.88
CA SER A 169 3.12 1.46 9.61
C SER A 169 2.11 2.48 9.09
N ALA A 170 2.53 3.73 8.90
CA ALA A 170 1.70 4.80 8.38
C ALA A 170 1.27 4.54 6.92
N ALA A 171 2.18 4.11 6.05
CA ALA A 171 1.88 3.72 4.68
C ALA A 171 0.89 2.54 4.62
N GLY A 172 1.04 1.55 5.49
CA GLY A 172 0.07 0.46 5.63
C GLY A 172 -1.31 0.99 6.04
N THR A 173 -1.38 2.01 6.90
CA THR A 173 -2.66 2.59 7.35
C THR A 173 -3.35 3.29 6.19
N VAL A 174 -2.59 4.03 5.38
CA VAL A 174 -3.10 4.68 4.17
C VAL A 174 -3.51 3.64 3.12
N TYR A 175 -2.82 2.50 3.03
CA TYR A 175 -3.21 1.40 2.15
C TYR A 175 -4.61 0.86 2.49
N VAL A 176 -4.95 0.71 3.78
CA VAL A 176 -6.30 0.31 4.21
C VAL A 176 -7.37 1.28 3.71
N VAL A 177 -7.06 2.57 3.63
CA VAL A 177 -7.97 3.60 3.10
C VAL A 177 -8.06 3.54 1.56
N LEU A 178 -6.98 3.16 0.90
CA LEU A 178 -6.92 3.03 -0.55
C LEU A 178 -7.83 1.92 -1.08
N VAL A 179 -7.93 0.79 -0.38
CA VAL A 179 -8.73 -0.37 -0.80
C VAL A 179 -10.20 -0.01 -1.08
N PRO A 180 -10.98 0.53 -0.12
CA PRO A 180 -12.37 0.89 -0.38
C PRO A 180 -12.49 1.99 -1.43
N PHE A 181 -11.51 2.90 -1.53
CA PHE A 181 -11.48 3.90 -2.59
C PHE A 181 -11.39 3.27 -3.99
N LEU A 182 -10.43 2.38 -4.23
CA LEU A 182 -10.27 1.75 -5.55
C LEU A 182 -11.44 0.83 -5.91
N ARG A 183 -12.01 0.14 -4.92
CA ARG A 183 -13.24 -0.64 -5.11
C ARG A 183 -14.41 0.25 -5.54
N ARG A 184 -14.60 1.41 -4.89
CA ARG A 184 -15.61 2.41 -5.31
C ARG A 184 -15.29 3.01 -6.68
N ALA A 185 -14.02 3.28 -6.99
CA ALA A 185 -13.60 3.78 -8.30
C ALA A 185 -14.05 2.84 -9.42
N LEU A 186 -13.90 1.52 -9.23
CA LEU A 186 -14.42 0.53 -10.16
C LEU A 186 -15.96 0.49 -10.16
N VAL A 187 -16.60 0.25 -9.02
CA VAL A 187 -18.04 -0.03 -8.98
C VAL A 187 -18.90 1.22 -9.23
N GLU A 188 -18.63 2.30 -8.51
CA GLU A 188 -19.37 3.56 -8.64
C GLU A 188 -18.83 4.40 -9.78
N GLY A 189 -17.49 4.46 -9.93
CA GLY A 189 -16.84 5.33 -10.91
C GLY A 189 -16.93 4.82 -12.35
N VAL A 190 -16.87 3.51 -12.59
CA VAL A 190 -16.99 2.94 -13.95
C VAL A 190 -18.42 2.52 -14.26
N TYR A 191 -19.11 1.86 -13.32
CA TYR A 191 -20.42 1.26 -13.58
C TYR A 191 -21.62 2.07 -13.04
N GLY A 192 -21.39 3.15 -12.29
CA GLY A 192 -22.47 3.95 -11.71
C GLY A 192 -23.30 3.19 -10.66
N VAL A 193 -22.79 2.08 -10.14
CA VAL A 193 -23.48 1.25 -9.14
C VAL A 193 -23.11 1.73 -7.75
N VAL A 194 -24.10 2.15 -6.95
CA VAL A 194 -23.86 2.55 -5.56
C VAL A 194 -23.51 1.32 -4.71
N MET A 195 -22.29 1.25 -4.16
CA MET A 195 -21.83 0.08 -3.40
C MET A 195 -22.71 -0.22 -2.18
N LYS A 196 -23.26 0.82 -1.54
CA LYS A 196 -24.11 0.70 -0.35
C LYS A 196 -25.40 -0.08 -0.63
N ASP A 197 -25.91 0.01 -1.85
CA ASP A 197 -27.21 -0.55 -2.20
C ASP A 197 -27.12 -2.04 -2.56
N LYS A 198 -26.00 -2.47 -3.16
CA LYS A 198 -25.82 -3.85 -3.64
C LYS A 198 -25.06 -4.78 -2.67
N LYS A 199 -24.68 -4.32 -1.47
CA LYS A 199 -23.90 -5.10 -0.47
C LYS A 199 -22.82 -5.97 -1.12
N ILE A 200 -21.95 -5.38 -1.93
CA ILE A 200 -20.90 -6.13 -2.65
C ILE A 200 -19.83 -6.55 -1.62
N PRO A 201 -19.73 -7.84 -1.25
CA PRO A 201 -18.79 -8.28 -0.24
C PRO A 201 -17.36 -8.13 -0.76
N MET A 202 -16.42 -7.84 0.13
CA MET A 202 -14.99 -7.98 -0.16
C MET A 202 -14.65 -9.47 -0.24
N GLU A 203 -13.68 -9.86 -1.05
CA GLU A 203 -13.12 -11.20 -1.04
C GLU A 203 -12.49 -11.50 0.31
N LYS A 204 -12.54 -12.78 0.69
CA LYS A 204 -12.04 -13.24 1.97
C LYS A 204 -10.53 -12.98 2.09
N GLU A 205 -9.77 -13.28 1.05
CA GLU A 205 -8.31 -13.11 1.03
C GLU A 205 -7.87 -11.67 1.31
N LEU A 206 -8.54 -10.69 0.69
CA LEU A 206 -8.23 -9.28 0.91
C LEU A 206 -8.59 -8.83 2.33
N ARG A 207 -9.73 -9.30 2.87
CA ARG A 207 -10.09 -9.02 4.27
C ARG A 207 -9.09 -9.61 5.25
N ASP A 208 -8.73 -10.87 5.05
CA ASP A 208 -7.80 -11.59 5.93
C ASP A 208 -6.43 -10.88 5.93
N ALA A 209 -5.93 -10.45 4.76
CA ALA A 209 -4.69 -9.68 4.66
C ALA A 209 -4.76 -8.30 5.35
N LEU A 210 -5.92 -7.64 5.31
CA LEU A 210 -6.13 -6.37 6.00
C LEU A 210 -6.19 -6.53 7.53
N GLU A 211 -6.80 -7.60 8.03
CA GLU A 211 -6.81 -7.92 9.47
C GLU A 211 -5.43 -8.38 9.95
N GLU A 212 -4.71 -9.25 9.22
CA GLU A 212 -3.31 -9.62 9.52
C GLU A 212 -2.43 -8.37 9.69
N ARG A 213 -2.60 -7.40 8.79
CA ARG A 213 -1.89 -6.13 8.87
C ARG A 213 -2.28 -5.32 10.12
N LYS A 214 -3.53 -5.37 10.55
CA LYS A 214 -4.03 -4.63 11.72
C LYS A 214 -3.55 -5.27 13.02
N GLU A 215 -3.53 -6.59 13.09
CA GLU A 215 -2.95 -7.36 14.20
C GLU A 215 -1.47 -7.01 14.38
N TRP A 216 -0.70 -7.04 13.29
CA TRP A 216 0.72 -6.67 13.31
C TRP A 216 0.98 -5.24 13.84
N VAL A 217 0.13 -4.27 13.50
CA VAL A 217 0.24 -2.89 14.04
C VAL A 217 -0.11 -2.82 15.53
N GLY A 218 -1.01 -3.70 16.00
CA GLY A 218 -1.38 -3.82 17.41
C GLY A 218 -0.23 -4.34 18.26
N GLU A 219 0.33 -5.50 17.89
CA GLU A 219 1.45 -6.14 18.59
C GLU A 219 2.64 -5.17 18.76
N LYS A 220 2.96 -4.42 17.70
CA LYS A 220 4.07 -3.45 17.70
C LYS A 220 3.91 -2.32 18.72
N ARG A 221 2.69 -1.94 19.08
CA ARG A 221 2.45 -0.87 20.07
C ARG A 221 2.65 -1.36 21.50
N GLU A 222 2.40 -2.64 21.76
CA GLU A 222 2.57 -3.25 23.08
C GLU A 222 4.06 -3.50 23.39
N GLU A 223 4.85 -3.97 22.42
CA GLU A 223 6.32 -4.14 22.57
C GLU A 223 7.04 -2.84 22.99
N VAL A 224 6.60 -1.69 22.45
CA VAL A 224 7.21 -0.39 22.74
C VAL A 224 6.78 0.14 24.11
N ALA A 225 5.60 -0.25 24.61
CA ALA A 225 5.11 0.19 25.91
C ALA A 225 5.86 -0.50 27.06
N ASP A 226 6.20 -1.78 26.91
CA ASP A 226 6.90 -2.57 27.94
C ASP A 226 8.42 -2.28 28.01
N GLY A 227 9.01 -1.73 26.95
CA GLY A 227 10.45 -1.45 26.88
C GLY A 227 10.95 -0.20 27.61
N VAL A 228 10.06 0.66 28.12
CA VAL A 228 10.42 1.98 28.70
C VAL A 228 10.55 1.94 30.24
N GLU A 229 10.21 0.84 30.90
CA GLU A 229 10.13 0.76 32.37
C GLU A 229 11.44 0.36 33.09
N GLY A 230 12.60 0.50 32.44
CA GLY A 230 13.84 -0.21 32.85
C GLY A 230 15.12 0.60 33.08
N THR A 231 15.10 1.94 33.18
CA THR A 231 16.34 2.71 33.43
C THR A 231 16.16 3.86 34.41
N ASP A 232 15.73 3.58 35.64
CA ASP A 232 15.92 4.50 36.77
C ASP A 232 16.49 3.74 37.97
N GLY A 233 17.81 3.63 37.96
CA GLY A 233 18.60 3.01 39.03
C GLY A 233 20.05 3.46 38.93
N VAL A 234 20.30 4.75 38.72
CA VAL A 234 21.64 5.32 38.90
C VAL A 234 21.83 5.55 40.39
N ASP A 235 22.59 4.63 40.98
CA ASP A 235 23.18 4.69 42.30
C ASP A 235 23.78 6.08 42.56
N GLY A 236 23.24 6.78 43.56
CA GLY A 236 23.87 7.94 44.16
C GLY A 236 25.07 7.48 45.00
N ASN A 237 26.24 7.36 44.38
CA ASN A 237 27.49 7.25 45.10
C ASN A 237 27.90 8.67 45.56
N ASP A 238 27.48 9.02 46.77
CA ASP A 238 27.84 10.26 47.47
C ASP A 238 29.25 10.09 48.07
N ASP A 239 30.26 10.35 47.23
CA ASP A 239 31.65 10.41 47.65
C ASP A 239 31.97 11.77 48.30
N GLY A 240 31.90 11.81 49.62
CA GLY A 240 32.95 12.38 50.49
C GLY A 240 33.05 13.90 50.67
N VAL A 241 33.03 14.33 51.93
CA VAL A 241 33.88 15.43 52.42
C VAL A 241 34.46 15.05 53.79
N SER A 242 35.78 15.15 53.87
CA SER A 242 36.65 14.92 55.05
C SER A 242 36.61 16.05 56.07
#